data_AF-A0A954GLL9-F1
#
_entry.id   AF-A0A954GLL9-F1
#
_cell.length_a   1.000
_cell.length_b   1.000
_cell.length_c   1.000
_cell.angle_alpha   90.00
_cell.angle_beta   90.00
_cell.angle_gamma   90.00
#
_symmetry.space_group_name_H-M   'P 1'
#
loop_
_entity.id
_entity.type
_entity.pdbx_description
1 polymer ?
#
loop_
_entity_poly.entity_id
_entity_poly.type
_entity_poly.pdbx_seq_one_letter_code
_entity_poly.pdbx_strand_id
1 'polypeptide(L)'
;MTDMFDAAFEYRDMGLSVIPLNGKVPAFNWKEFQERLATFDEIKSWFRKSAHNIGIVTGQVSGVMAFDVDSYDTAKQFFAQDLPKSQMMTRSGNGRGHVYYRIQEDLILGNRVRIKGMGALDIRAEGGQCVAAPSIHPISGQQYQKVGTWNLQDVPYFDPAWIDDEIIEPPKWDSKAPVSVPNREGGITDLDSYLAAVSSIQGQNGSKGLFRVCCIARNESGSLEEAYEYVKRWNE
;
A
#
# COMPACT_ATOMS: atom_id res chain seq x y z
N MET A 1 -1.99 -30.50 3.62
CA MET A 1 -1.96 -29.04 3.89
C MET A 1 -0.94 -28.48 2.93
N THR A 2 -1.31 -27.53 2.07
CA THR A 2 -0.37 -26.93 1.10
C THR A 2 0.75 -26.23 1.87
N ASP A 3 1.99 -26.47 1.49
CA ASP A 3 3.15 -25.82 2.10
C ASP A 3 3.20 -24.32 1.71
N MET A 4 3.83 -23.49 2.55
CA MET A 4 3.97 -22.05 2.29
C MET A 4 4.74 -21.78 1.01
N PHE A 5 5.78 -22.56 0.73
CA PHE A 5 6.56 -22.41 -0.50
C PHE A 5 5.72 -22.72 -1.73
N ASP A 6 4.99 -23.83 -1.74
CA ASP A 6 4.15 -24.23 -2.87
C ASP A 6 3.06 -23.18 -3.15
N ALA A 7 2.43 -22.65 -2.10
CA ALA A 7 1.41 -21.61 -2.24
C ALA A 7 1.99 -20.28 -2.74
N ALA A 8 3.15 -19.85 -2.22
CA ALA A 8 3.83 -18.64 -2.68
C ALA A 8 4.26 -18.76 -4.15
N PHE A 9 4.73 -19.95 -4.55
CA PHE A 9 5.06 -20.26 -5.94
C PHE A 9 3.82 -20.18 -6.84
N GLU A 10 2.70 -20.78 -6.42
CA GLU A 10 1.43 -20.75 -7.14
C GLU A 10 0.95 -19.30 -7.37
N TYR A 11 0.99 -18.45 -6.34
CA TYR A 11 0.64 -17.04 -6.50
C TYR A 11 1.54 -16.30 -7.47
N ARG A 12 2.84 -16.59 -7.44
CA ARG A 12 3.77 -15.99 -8.39
C ARG A 12 3.51 -16.45 -9.82
N ASP A 13 3.15 -17.72 -10.00
CA ASP A 13 2.81 -18.29 -11.31
C ASP A 13 1.52 -17.69 -11.87
N MET A 14 0.58 -17.33 -11.00
CA MET A 14 -0.60 -16.52 -11.35
C MET A 14 -0.25 -15.08 -11.75
N GLY A 15 1.00 -14.64 -11.61
CA GLY A 15 1.42 -13.27 -11.92
C GLY A 15 1.25 -12.28 -10.76
N LEU A 16 1.02 -12.76 -9.54
CA LEU A 16 0.93 -11.91 -8.35
C LEU A 16 2.33 -11.65 -7.77
N SER A 17 2.56 -10.44 -7.28
CA SER A 17 3.75 -10.10 -6.50
C SER A 17 3.61 -10.63 -5.07
N VAL A 18 4.61 -11.40 -4.63
CA VAL A 18 4.58 -12.15 -3.37
C VAL A 18 5.77 -11.78 -2.52
N ILE A 19 5.54 -11.54 -1.22
CA ILE A 19 6.58 -11.21 -0.24
C ILE A 19 6.40 -12.01 1.07
N PRO A 20 7.48 -12.36 1.79
CA PRO A 20 7.39 -12.91 3.13
C PRO A 20 6.93 -11.88 4.16
N LEU A 21 6.07 -12.33 5.08
CA LEU A 21 5.56 -11.56 6.21
C LEU A 21 5.94 -12.20 7.54
N ASN A 22 6.18 -11.35 8.54
CA ASN A 22 6.19 -11.70 9.97
C ASN A 22 4.83 -11.32 10.56
N GLY A 23 3.97 -12.32 10.78
CA GLY A 23 2.57 -12.09 11.15
C GLY A 23 1.79 -11.46 9.99
N LYS A 24 1.52 -10.16 10.06
CA LYS A 24 0.87 -9.39 8.98
C LYS A 24 1.73 -8.28 8.38
N VAL A 25 3.00 -8.19 8.78
CA VAL A 25 3.91 -7.10 8.39
C VAL A 25 5.02 -7.67 7.50
N PRO A 26 5.44 -6.99 6.42
CA PRO A 26 6.55 -7.43 5.59
C PRO A 26 7.81 -7.73 6.40
N ALA A 27 8.48 -8.83 6.09
CA ALA A 27 9.63 -9.29 6.86
C ALA A 27 10.91 -8.46 6.60
N PHE A 28 10.88 -7.57 5.61
CA PHE A 28 12.00 -6.77 5.12
C PHE A 28 11.50 -5.52 4.37
N ASN A 29 12.41 -4.67 3.89
CA ASN A 29 12.04 -3.52 3.05
C ASN A 29 11.57 -3.99 1.68
N TRP A 30 10.27 -3.88 1.43
CA TRP A 30 9.58 -4.52 0.32
C TRP A 30 9.22 -3.57 -0.83
N LYS A 31 9.66 -2.30 -0.78
CA LYS A 31 9.23 -1.25 -1.74
C LYS A 31 9.45 -1.64 -3.20
N GLU A 32 10.57 -2.28 -3.52
CA GLU A 32 10.85 -2.71 -4.89
C GLU A 32 9.79 -3.70 -5.42
N PHE A 33 9.17 -4.51 -4.55
CA PHE A 33 8.16 -5.50 -4.92
C PHE A 33 6.76 -4.88 -5.14
N GLN A 34 6.64 -3.56 -4.96
CA GLN A 34 5.50 -2.76 -5.42
C GLN A 34 5.59 -2.43 -6.91
N GLU A 35 6.76 -2.59 -7.52
CA GLU A 35 7.02 -2.25 -8.93
C GLU A 35 7.45 -3.46 -9.76
N ARG A 36 7.96 -4.52 -9.12
CA ARG A 36 8.35 -5.77 -9.79
C ARG A 36 7.83 -7.02 -9.07
N LEU A 37 7.69 -8.11 -9.82
CA LEU A 37 7.44 -9.42 -9.26
C LEU A 37 8.72 -10.01 -8.64
N ALA A 38 8.58 -10.72 -7.53
CA ALA A 38 9.66 -11.53 -6.99
C ALA A 38 10.01 -12.68 -7.95
N THR A 39 11.30 -12.99 -8.06
CA THR A 39 11.76 -14.16 -8.81
C THR A 39 11.44 -15.44 -8.06
N PHE A 40 11.39 -16.57 -8.77
CA PHE A 40 11.17 -17.87 -8.14
C PHE A 40 12.31 -18.26 -7.18
N ASP A 41 13.53 -17.81 -7.44
CA ASP A 41 14.67 -18.05 -6.53
C ASP A 41 14.56 -17.21 -5.25
N GLU A 42 14.10 -15.97 -5.32
CA GLU A 42 13.77 -15.15 -4.15
C GLU A 42 12.69 -15.83 -3.29
N ILE A 43 11.58 -16.27 -3.90
CA ILE A 43 10.50 -17.00 -3.21
C ILE A 43 11.03 -18.29 -2.56
N LYS A 44 11.84 -19.05 -3.28
CA LYS A 44 12.48 -20.27 -2.77
C LYS A 44 13.37 -19.99 -1.58
N SER A 45 14.16 -18.91 -1.64
CA SER A 45 15.03 -18.48 -0.54
C SER A 45 14.20 -18.12 0.70
N TRP A 46 13.10 -17.39 0.52
CA TRP A 46 12.27 -16.94 1.63
C TRP A 46 11.48 -18.08 2.28
N PHE A 47 10.77 -18.91 1.51
CA PHE A 47 9.76 -19.81 2.09
C PHE A 47 10.24 -21.23 2.38
N ARG A 48 11.35 -21.71 1.81
CA ARG A 48 11.79 -23.11 2.05
C ARG A 48 12.36 -23.39 3.44
N LYS A 49 12.87 -22.38 4.13
CA LYS A 49 13.61 -22.54 5.39
C LYS A 49 13.12 -21.66 6.53
N SER A 50 11.99 -20.98 6.33
CA SER A 50 11.45 -20.03 7.31
C SER A 50 9.96 -20.26 7.52
N ALA A 51 9.47 -19.86 8.70
CA ALA A 51 8.04 -19.86 9.02
C ALA A 51 7.41 -18.49 8.69
N HIS A 52 7.67 -17.97 7.49
CA HIS A 52 7.05 -16.72 7.04
C HIS A 52 5.62 -16.95 6.56
N ASN A 53 4.75 -15.98 6.88
CA ASN A 53 3.47 -15.83 6.21
C ASN A 53 3.68 -15.24 4.82
N ILE A 54 2.66 -15.34 3.98
CA ILE A 54 2.66 -14.88 2.59
C ILE A 54 1.87 -13.57 2.52
N GLY A 55 2.46 -12.56 1.88
CA GLY A 55 1.79 -11.33 1.49
C GLY A 55 1.68 -11.26 -0.03
N ILE A 56 0.49 -10.93 -0.53
CA ILE A 56 0.29 -10.53 -1.92
C ILE A 56 0.34 -9.00 -1.95
N VAL A 57 1.29 -8.45 -2.70
CA VAL A 57 1.34 -7.00 -2.96
C VAL A 57 0.21 -6.64 -3.92
N THR A 58 -0.60 -5.65 -3.56
CA THR A 58 -1.72 -5.15 -4.36
C THR A 58 -1.30 -3.96 -5.23
N GLY A 59 -2.15 -3.56 -6.18
CA GLY A 59 -1.86 -2.54 -7.18
C GLY A 59 -1.52 -3.13 -8.54
N GLN A 60 -1.01 -2.29 -9.45
CA GLN A 60 -0.71 -2.61 -10.83
C GLN A 60 0.31 -3.73 -10.96
N VAL A 61 1.27 -3.84 -10.04
CA VAL A 61 2.27 -4.92 -10.06
C VAL A 61 1.65 -6.32 -10.03
N SER A 62 0.46 -6.46 -9.43
CA SER A 62 -0.32 -7.70 -9.40
C SER A 62 -1.64 -7.59 -10.17
N GLY A 63 -1.95 -6.44 -10.76
CA GLY A 63 -3.21 -6.15 -11.44
C GLY A 63 -4.46 -6.27 -10.57
N VAL A 64 -4.33 -6.20 -9.24
CA VAL A 64 -5.45 -6.44 -8.30
C VAL A 64 -5.49 -5.46 -7.13
N MET A 65 -6.70 -5.09 -6.73
CA MET A 65 -7.02 -4.46 -5.44
C MET A 65 -7.76 -5.46 -4.56
N ALA A 66 -7.79 -5.23 -3.24
CA ALA A 66 -8.64 -5.98 -2.33
C ALA A 66 -9.47 -5.09 -1.41
N PHE A 67 -10.74 -5.46 -1.21
CA PHE A 67 -11.51 -4.98 -0.07
C PHE A 67 -11.14 -5.83 1.15
N ASP A 68 -10.63 -5.18 2.18
CA ASP A 68 -10.25 -5.79 3.45
C ASP A 68 -11.47 -5.77 4.40
N VAL A 69 -12.08 -6.94 4.54
CA VAL A 69 -13.30 -7.19 5.29
C VAL A 69 -12.90 -7.70 6.68
N ASP A 70 -12.80 -6.79 7.64
CA ASP A 70 -12.19 -7.07 8.95
C ASP A 70 -13.21 -7.43 10.05
N SER A 71 -14.51 -7.36 9.77
CA SER A 71 -15.57 -7.63 10.74
C SER A 71 -16.77 -8.37 10.12
N TYR A 72 -17.57 -9.01 10.96
CA TYR A 72 -18.79 -9.67 10.53
C TYR A 72 -19.83 -8.67 10.01
N ASP A 73 -19.96 -7.51 10.66
CA ASP A 73 -20.92 -6.48 10.24
C ASP A 73 -20.49 -5.86 8.91
N THR A 74 -19.19 -5.62 8.73
CA THR A 74 -18.59 -5.18 7.47
C THR A 74 -18.84 -6.21 6.37
N ALA A 75 -18.61 -7.50 6.65
CA ALA A 75 -18.90 -8.57 5.69
C ALA A 75 -20.37 -8.59 5.29
N LYS A 76 -21.29 -8.53 6.27
CA LYS A 76 -22.73 -8.53 6.02
C LYS A 76 -23.16 -7.35 5.15
N GLN A 77 -22.63 -6.15 5.40
CA GLN A 77 -22.94 -4.96 4.62
C GLN A 77 -22.35 -5.02 3.21
N PHE A 78 -21.10 -5.46 3.08
CA PHE A 78 -20.42 -5.61 1.80
C PHE A 78 -21.10 -6.64 0.90
N PHE A 79 -21.37 -7.85 1.41
CA PHE A 79 -22.00 -8.92 0.63
C PHE A 79 -23.51 -8.71 0.40
N ALA A 80 -24.13 -7.73 1.05
CA ALA A 80 -25.49 -7.29 0.74
C ALA A 80 -25.55 -6.28 -0.42
N GLN A 81 -24.41 -5.72 -0.83
CA GLN A 81 -24.35 -4.85 -2.02
C GLN A 81 -24.54 -5.68 -3.30
N ASP A 82 -25.15 -5.06 -4.30
CA ASP A 82 -25.30 -5.66 -5.63
C ASP A 82 -24.03 -5.46 -6.47
N LEU A 83 -22.93 -6.05 -6.02
CA LEU A 83 -21.64 -6.02 -6.72
C LEU A 83 -21.36 -7.33 -7.43
N PRO A 84 -20.59 -7.31 -8.53
CA PRO A 84 -20.03 -8.51 -9.13
C PRO A 84 -19.29 -9.35 -8.10
N LYS A 85 -19.68 -10.63 -8.00
CA LYS A 85 -19.10 -11.56 -7.04
C LYS A 85 -17.71 -11.98 -7.51
N SER A 86 -16.69 -11.70 -6.71
CA SER A 86 -15.35 -12.21 -6.93
C SER A 86 -15.20 -13.65 -6.42
N GLN A 87 -14.54 -14.50 -7.21
CA GLN A 87 -14.15 -15.86 -6.85
C GLN A 87 -12.71 -15.96 -6.31
N MET A 88 -12.07 -14.82 -6.07
CA MET A 88 -10.73 -14.76 -5.48
C MET A 88 -10.86 -14.09 -4.11
N MET A 89 -10.93 -14.91 -3.07
CA MET A 89 -11.08 -14.45 -1.69
C MET A 89 -10.14 -15.20 -0.75
N THR A 90 -9.64 -14.49 0.26
CA THR A 90 -9.03 -15.11 1.45
C THR A 90 -9.95 -14.93 2.64
N ARG A 91 -10.04 -15.92 3.52
CA ARG A 91 -10.74 -15.79 4.81
C ARG A 91 -9.95 -16.39 5.95
N SER A 92 -10.08 -15.81 7.14
CA SER A 92 -9.60 -16.36 8.40
C SER A 92 -10.71 -16.31 9.46
N GLY A 93 -10.88 -17.39 10.23
CA GLY A 93 -11.85 -17.46 11.33
C GLY A 93 -13.27 -17.05 10.94
N ASN A 94 -13.86 -16.10 11.70
CA ASN A 94 -15.26 -15.65 11.63
C ASN A 94 -15.62 -14.81 10.38
N GLY A 95 -15.02 -15.13 9.24
CA GLY A 95 -15.37 -14.55 7.95
C GLY A 95 -14.60 -13.28 7.58
N ARG A 96 -13.57 -12.93 8.33
CA ARG A 96 -12.66 -11.82 8.01
C ARG A 96 -11.72 -12.20 6.89
N GLY A 97 -11.32 -11.26 6.04
CA GLY A 97 -10.27 -11.48 5.05
C GLY A 97 -10.38 -10.53 3.88
N HIS A 98 -9.93 -10.96 2.71
CA HIS A 98 -9.76 -10.07 1.55
C HIS A 98 -10.57 -10.59 0.36
N VAL A 99 -11.29 -9.69 -0.30
CA VAL A 99 -12.01 -9.95 -1.56
C VAL A 99 -11.30 -9.19 -2.67
N TYR A 100 -10.71 -9.91 -3.62
CA TYR A 100 -9.87 -9.32 -4.67
C TYR A 100 -10.67 -8.96 -5.92
N TYR A 101 -10.31 -7.86 -6.56
CA TYR A 101 -10.84 -7.39 -7.84
C TYR A 101 -9.68 -6.98 -8.75
N ARG A 102 -9.85 -7.13 -10.07
CA ARG A 102 -8.85 -6.65 -11.03
C ARG A 102 -8.87 -5.13 -11.15
N ILE A 103 -7.73 -4.53 -11.42
CA ILE A 103 -7.59 -3.09 -11.69
C ILE A 103 -7.34 -2.90 -13.19
N GLN A 104 -7.89 -1.83 -13.76
CA GLN A 104 -7.58 -1.41 -15.13
C GLN A 104 -6.17 -0.80 -15.18
N GLU A 105 -5.46 -0.96 -16.31
CA GLU A 105 -4.06 -0.53 -16.43
C GLU A 105 -3.85 0.99 -16.24
N ASP A 106 -4.87 1.79 -16.51
CA ASP A 106 -4.89 3.25 -16.42
C ASP A 106 -5.44 3.78 -15.08
N LEU A 107 -5.94 2.90 -14.20
CA LEU A 107 -6.50 3.29 -12.91
C LEU A 107 -5.44 3.21 -11.80
N ILE A 108 -5.01 4.38 -11.30
CA ILE A 108 -4.13 4.46 -10.12
C ILE A 108 -4.99 4.58 -8.87
N LEU A 109 -5.06 3.51 -8.09
CA LEU A 109 -5.82 3.45 -6.84
C LEU A 109 -4.87 3.27 -5.66
N GLY A 110 -4.82 4.22 -4.74
CA GLY A 110 -4.08 4.10 -3.49
C GLY A 110 -4.83 3.30 -2.41
N ASN A 111 -4.12 2.89 -1.36
CA ASN A 111 -4.74 2.39 -0.15
C ASN A 111 -5.71 3.42 0.45
N ARG A 112 -6.87 2.95 0.92
CA ARG A 112 -7.84 3.77 1.65
C ARG A 112 -8.33 3.05 2.88
N VAL A 113 -8.75 3.80 3.88
CA VAL A 113 -9.24 3.24 5.14
C VAL A 113 -10.64 3.75 5.45
N ARG A 114 -11.49 2.88 5.98
CA ARG A 114 -12.84 3.21 6.47
C ARG A 114 -13.73 3.91 5.43
N ILE A 115 -13.75 3.39 4.20
CA ILE A 115 -14.65 3.84 3.14
C ILE A 115 -16.11 3.68 3.59
N LYS A 116 -16.84 4.79 3.60
CA LYS A 116 -18.24 4.85 4.04
C LYS A 116 -19.16 4.29 2.95
N GLY A 117 -20.42 4.03 3.29
CA GLY A 117 -21.42 3.48 2.36
C GLY A 117 -21.43 1.94 2.25
N MET A 118 -20.33 1.26 2.60
CA MET A 118 -20.19 -0.20 2.45
C MET A 118 -19.69 -0.92 3.71
N GLY A 119 -19.92 -0.36 4.91
CA GLY A 119 -19.50 -0.99 6.17
C GLY A 119 -18.09 -0.63 6.65
N ALA A 120 -17.58 0.56 6.28
CA ALA A 120 -16.28 1.06 6.70
C ALA A 120 -15.12 0.16 6.28
N LEU A 121 -15.12 -0.25 5.00
CA LEU A 121 -14.11 -1.13 4.41
C LEU A 121 -12.78 -0.40 4.23
N ASP A 122 -11.70 -1.16 4.35
CA ASP A 122 -10.38 -0.74 3.89
C ASP A 122 -10.16 -1.22 2.45
N ILE A 123 -9.47 -0.40 1.65
CA ILE A 123 -8.99 -0.76 0.31
C ILE A 123 -7.49 -0.98 0.39
N ARG A 124 -7.05 -2.13 -0.13
CA ARG A 124 -5.64 -2.46 -0.38
C ARG A 124 -5.39 -2.38 -1.88
N ALA A 125 -4.57 -1.44 -2.33
CA ALA A 125 -4.24 -1.22 -3.73
C ALA A 125 -2.77 -0.80 -3.85
N GLU A 126 -2.43 0.29 -4.55
CA GLU A 126 -1.04 0.76 -4.67
C GLU A 126 -0.37 0.96 -3.31
N GLY A 127 0.85 0.43 -3.19
CA GLY A 127 1.62 0.42 -1.94
C GLY A 127 1.01 -0.41 -0.82
N GLY A 128 0.01 -1.25 -1.11
CA GLY A 128 -0.68 -2.15 -0.19
C GLY A 128 -0.23 -3.61 -0.30
N GLN A 129 -0.58 -4.41 0.70
CA GLN A 129 -0.47 -5.86 0.64
C GLN A 129 -1.58 -6.52 1.46
N CYS A 130 -1.92 -7.74 1.09
CA CYS A 130 -2.87 -8.60 1.79
C CYS A 130 -2.21 -9.91 2.24
N VAL A 131 -2.52 -10.34 3.47
CA VAL A 131 -2.11 -11.67 3.94
C VAL A 131 -2.83 -12.75 3.13
N ALA A 132 -2.07 -13.66 2.54
CA ALA A 132 -2.55 -14.70 1.65
C ALA A 132 -2.64 -16.06 2.35
N ALA A 133 -3.48 -16.96 1.84
CA ALA A 133 -3.52 -18.35 2.31
C ALA A 133 -2.23 -19.09 1.89
N PRO A 134 -1.71 -20.06 2.67
CA PRO A 134 -2.24 -20.62 3.90
C PRO A 134 -1.63 -19.99 5.17
N SER A 135 -1.30 -18.69 5.17
CA SER A 135 -0.73 -17.96 6.32
C SER A 135 -1.49 -18.15 7.63
N ILE A 136 -0.82 -17.96 8.76
CA ILE A 136 -1.42 -18.06 10.11
C ILE A 136 -1.68 -16.67 10.68
N HIS A 137 -2.92 -16.40 11.09
CA HIS A 137 -3.26 -15.14 11.74
C HIS A 137 -2.54 -15.04 13.11
N PRO A 138 -1.76 -13.98 13.37
CA PRO A 138 -0.83 -13.95 14.52
C PRO A 138 -1.52 -13.99 15.89
N ILE A 139 -2.72 -13.40 16.02
CA ILE A 139 -3.46 -13.36 17.28
C ILE A 139 -4.35 -14.60 17.48
N SER A 140 -5.20 -14.93 16.51
CA SER A 140 -6.17 -16.03 16.64
C SER A 140 -5.60 -17.43 16.35
N GLY A 141 -4.42 -17.52 15.74
CA GLY A 141 -3.83 -18.79 15.27
C GLY A 141 -4.58 -19.43 14.10
N GLN A 142 -5.63 -18.80 13.59
CA GLN A 142 -6.44 -19.34 12.50
C GLN A 142 -5.71 -19.21 11.17
N GLN A 143 -5.75 -20.28 10.38
CA GLN A 143 -5.18 -20.30 9.05
C GLN A 143 -6.06 -19.54 8.05
N TYR A 144 -5.44 -18.72 7.20
CA TYR A 144 -6.11 -18.13 6.06
C TYR A 144 -6.39 -19.21 5.01
N GLN A 145 -7.59 -19.21 4.44
CA GLN A 145 -8.03 -20.16 3.43
C GLN A 145 -8.41 -19.44 2.15
N LYS A 146 -8.09 -20.05 1.00
CA LYS A 146 -8.62 -19.66 -0.31
C LYS A 146 -10.11 -19.99 -0.33
N VAL A 147 -10.93 -19.05 -0.79
CA VAL A 147 -12.36 -19.25 -1.06
C VAL A 147 -12.64 -18.83 -2.50
N GLY A 148 -13.37 -19.67 -3.23
CA GLY A 148 -13.60 -19.54 -4.67
C GLY A 148 -12.51 -20.22 -5.51
N THR A 149 -12.50 -19.97 -6.82
CA THR A 149 -11.65 -20.67 -7.79
C THR A 149 -10.22 -20.15 -7.87
N TRP A 150 -9.96 -18.91 -7.42
CA TRP A 150 -8.63 -18.27 -7.53
C TRP A 150 -8.05 -18.25 -8.95
N ASN A 151 -8.90 -18.03 -9.94
CA ASN A 151 -8.49 -17.76 -11.32
C ASN A 151 -8.64 -16.27 -11.62
N LEU A 152 -7.53 -15.56 -11.85
CA LEU A 152 -7.52 -14.12 -12.11
C LEU A 152 -8.38 -13.71 -13.32
N GLN A 153 -8.52 -14.57 -14.32
CA GLN A 153 -9.33 -14.28 -15.51
C GLN A 153 -10.82 -14.16 -15.18
N ASP A 154 -11.28 -14.89 -14.17
CA ASP A 154 -12.68 -14.91 -13.71
C ASP A 154 -12.96 -13.81 -12.69
N VAL A 155 -11.93 -13.09 -12.22
CA VAL A 155 -12.08 -12.01 -11.24
C VAL A 155 -12.66 -10.78 -11.96
N PRO A 156 -13.77 -10.20 -11.49
CA PRO A 156 -14.31 -8.97 -12.07
C PRO A 156 -13.36 -7.78 -11.87
N TYR A 157 -13.43 -6.81 -12.78
CA TYR A 157 -12.76 -5.53 -12.59
C TYR A 157 -13.46 -4.74 -11.48
N PHE A 158 -12.66 -4.04 -10.68
CA PHE A 158 -13.13 -3.00 -9.78
C PHE A 158 -13.68 -1.84 -10.60
N ASP A 159 -14.83 -1.33 -10.18
CA ASP A 159 -15.40 -0.09 -10.70
C ASP A 159 -15.29 1.00 -9.61
N PRO A 160 -14.59 2.11 -9.87
CA PRO A 160 -14.53 3.25 -8.95
C PRO A 160 -15.91 3.78 -8.53
N ALA A 161 -16.95 3.59 -9.35
CA ALA A 161 -18.32 3.99 -9.00
C ALA A 161 -18.92 3.20 -7.83
N TRP A 162 -18.31 2.09 -7.39
CA TRP A 162 -18.76 1.34 -6.22
C TRP A 162 -18.46 2.04 -4.90
N ILE A 163 -17.51 2.97 -4.88
CA ILE A 163 -17.13 3.68 -3.67
C ILE A 163 -17.62 5.13 -3.76
N ASP A 164 -18.45 5.52 -2.81
CA ASP A 164 -18.87 6.91 -2.62
C ASP A 164 -17.73 7.70 -1.98
N ASP A 165 -16.70 8.02 -2.76
CA ASP A 165 -15.71 9.02 -2.42
C ASP A 165 -15.38 9.80 -3.68
N GLU A 166 -15.33 11.14 -3.56
CA GLU A 166 -14.74 11.99 -4.59
C GLU A 166 -13.41 11.36 -5.02
N ILE A 167 -13.30 11.01 -6.30
CA ILE A 167 -12.01 10.77 -6.91
C ILE A 167 -11.25 12.07 -6.67
N ILE A 168 -10.40 12.09 -5.64
CA ILE A 168 -9.47 13.18 -5.42
C ILE A 168 -8.54 13.10 -6.62
N GLU A 169 -8.90 13.84 -7.67
CA GLU A 169 -7.99 14.23 -8.72
C GLU A 169 -6.67 14.61 -8.02
N PRO A 170 -5.51 14.07 -8.47
CA PRO A 170 -4.25 14.52 -7.92
C PRO A 170 -4.28 16.06 -7.93
N PRO A 171 -3.90 16.73 -6.83
CA PRO A 171 -4.09 18.16 -6.71
C PRO A 171 -3.53 18.81 -7.96
N LYS A 172 -4.38 19.51 -8.72
CA LYS A 172 -3.92 20.32 -9.85
C LYS A 172 -2.92 21.27 -9.23
N TRP A 173 -1.64 21.04 -9.50
CA TRP A 173 -0.59 21.91 -9.03
C TRP A 173 -0.82 23.24 -9.72
N ASP A 174 -1.46 24.18 -9.02
CA ASP A 174 -1.57 25.53 -9.51
C ASP A 174 -0.13 26.05 -9.58
N SER A 175 0.34 26.25 -10.81
CA SER A 175 1.66 26.83 -11.09
C SER A 175 1.88 28.20 -10.43
N LYS A 176 0.83 28.80 -9.86
CA LYS A 176 0.91 30.00 -9.03
C LYS A 176 0.90 29.61 -7.56
N ALA A 177 2.10 29.35 -7.05
CA ALA A 177 2.39 29.31 -5.62
C ALA A 177 1.78 30.52 -4.88
N PRO A 178 1.18 30.34 -3.68
CA PRO A 178 0.86 31.47 -2.82
C PRO A 178 2.14 32.26 -2.54
N VAL A 179 2.09 33.54 -2.91
CA VAL A 179 3.14 34.52 -2.64
C VAL A 179 3.07 34.89 -1.17
N SER A 180 4.24 34.91 -0.53
CA SER A 180 4.54 35.41 0.83
C SER A 180 4.01 34.58 2.01
N VAL A 181 4.93 33.85 2.65
CA VAL A 181 4.79 33.38 4.03
C VAL A 181 5.38 34.47 4.95
N PRO A 182 4.78 34.82 6.10
CA PRO A 182 5.24 35.93 6.93
C PRO A 182 6.69 35.74 7.38
N ASN A 183 7.51 36.77 7.17
CA ASN A 183 8.91 36.78 7.54
C ASN A 183 9.05 36.61 9.06
N ARG A 184 9.77 35.58 9.51
CA ARG A 184 10.02 35.35 10.94
C ARG A 184 11.14 36.29 11.36
N GLU A 185 10.87 37.24 12.25
CA GLU A 185 11.94 38.10 12.80
C GLU A 185 12.97 37.24 13.55
N GLY A 186 14.24 37.41 13.19
CA GLY A 186 15.35 36.57 13.66
C GLY A 186 15.70 35.41 12.71
N GLY A 187 15.79 35.71 11.41
CA GLY A 187 16.08 34.76 10.33
C GLY A 187 17.19 33.74 10.63
N ILE A 188 17.13 32.61 9.95
CA ILE A 188 18.11 31.53 10.13
C ILE A 188 19.47 32.05 9.65
N THR A 189 20.42 32.26 10.57
CA THR A 189 21.74 32.83 10.24
C THR A 189 22.64 31.87 9.46
N ASP A 190 22.39 30.57 9.61
CA ASP A 190 23.10 29.50 8.91
C ASP A 190 22.11 28.37 8.60
N LEU A 191 21.66 28.34 7.35
CA LEU A 191 20.69 27.38 6.85
C LEU A 191 21.24 25.96 6.87
N ASP A 192 22.51 25.76 6.47
CA ASP A 192 23.14 24.44 6.41
C ASP A 192 23.21 23.80 7.81
N SER A 193 23.63 24.56 8.83
CA SER A 193 23.65 24.09 10.22
C SER A 193 22.26 23.75 10.77
N TYR A 194 21.25 24.55 10.42
CA TYR A 194 19.87 24.32 10.86
C TYR A 194 19.30 23.05 10.24
N LEU A 195 19.46 22.87 8.93
CA LEU A 195 18.98 21.69 8.21
C LEU A 195 19.68 20.42 8.71
N ALA A 196 20.99 20.46 8.93
CA ALA A 196 21.75 19.33 9.49
C ALA A 196 21.24 18.86 10.87
N ALA A 197 20.66 19.75 11.66
CA ALA A 197 20.06 19.42 12.96
C ALA A 197 18.65 18.82 12.86
N VAL A 198 17.99 18.89 11.69
CA VAL A 198 16.67 18.30 11.48
C VAL A 198 16.81 16.81 11.21
N SER A 199 16.38 15.98 12.15
CA SER A 199 16.35 14.54 11.93
C SER A 199 15.24 14.16 10.94
N SER A 200 15.60 13.32 9.97
CA SER A 200 14.68 12.76 9.00
C SER A 200 15.00 11.30 8.75
N ILE A 201 13.94 10.50 8.69
CA ILE A 201 14.05 9.06 8.44
C ILE A 201 13.54 8.83 7.01
N GLN A 202 14.47 8.42 6.13
CA GLN A 202 14.16 8.10 4.74
C GLN A 202 13.13 6.95 4.68
N GLY A 203 12.16 7.05 3.77
CA GLY A 203 11.25 5.94 3.46
C GLY A 203 9.85 5.96 4.11
N GLN A 204 9.52 6.94 4.96
CA GLN A 204 8.21 7.05 5.63
C GLN A 204 7.11 7.85 4.89
N ASN A 205 7.14 7.92 3.54
CA ASN A 205 6.20 8.75 2.76
C ASN A 205 6.17 10.24 3.19
N GLY A 206 7.37 10.80 3.46
CA GLY A 206 7.55 12.17 3.94
C GLY A 206 7.62 12.23 5.46
N SER A 207 8.82 12.50 5.99
CA SER A 207 8.97 12.74 7.42
C SER A 207 8.53 14.18 7.75
N LYS A 208 8.05 14.43 8.98
CA LYS A 208 7.82 15.81 9.46
C LYS A 208 9.09 16.67 9.37
N GLY A 209 10.26 16.03 9.42
CA GLY A 209 11.57 16.65 9.19
C GLY A 209 11.74 17.11 7.74
N LEU A 210 11.52 16.24 6.76
CA LEU A 210 11.60 16.56 5.33
C LEU A 210 10.63 17.69 4.96
N PHE A 211 9.38 17.62 5.43
CA PHE A 211 8.42 18.69 5.19
C PHE A 211 8.91 20.04 5.75
N ARG A 212 9.47 20.04 6.96
CA ARG A 212 10.04 21.24 7.59
C ARG A 212 11.24 21.78 6.81
N VAL A 213 12.13 20.91 6.33
CA VAL A 213 13.29 21.28 5.50
C VAL A 213 12.82 21.89 4.17
N CYS A 214 11.85 21.28 3.48
CA CYS A 214 11.28 21.83 2.26
C CYS A 214 10.63 23.22 2.46
N CYS A 215 9.89 23.41 3.57
CA CYS A 215 9.28 24.71 3.88
C CYS A 215 10.33 25.79 4.15
N ILE A 216 11.40 25.45 4.87
CA ILE A 216 12.46 26.41 5.22
C ILE A 216 13.33 26.72 4.01
N ALA A 217 13.78 25.70 3.27
CA ALA A 217 14.55 25.87 2.04
C ALA A 217 13.81 26.80 1.07
N ARG A 218 12.49 26.58 0.88
CA ARG A 218 11.64 27.44 0.05
C ARG A 218 11.53 28.88 0.56
N ASN A 219 11.44 29.08 1.87
CA ASN A 219 11.30 30.42 2.44
C ASN A 219 12.61 31.23 2.34
N GLU A 220 13.76 30.57 2.49
CA GLU A 220 15.07 31.24 2.48
C GLU A 220 15.66 31.38 1.06
N SER A 221 15.35 30.46 0.14
CA SER A 221 15.86 30.52 -1.24
C SER A 221 15.08 31.47 -2.14
N GLY A 222 13.82 31.78 -1.84
CA GLY A 222 12.98 32.66 -2.67
C GLY A 222 12.55 32.06 -4.03
N SER A 223 13.07 30.88 -4.41
CA SER A 223 12.68 30.12 -5.60
C SER A 223 12.59 28.60 -5.33
N LEU A 224 11.78 27.88 -6.11
CA LEU A 224 11.56 26.43 -5.92
C LEU A 224 12.77 25.61 -6.39
N GLU A 225 13.44 26.07 -7.43
CA GLU A 225 14.61 25.42 -8.03
C GLU A 225 15.78 25.41 -7.05
N GLU A 226 16.06 26.55 -6.41
CA GLU A 226 17.10 26.62 -5.38
C GLU A 226 16.71 25.84 -4.13
N ALA A 227 15.43 25.87 -3.73
CA ALA A 227 14.95 25.06 -2.61
C ALA A 227 15.14 23.56 -2.85
N TYR A 228 14.93 23.11 -4.09
CA TYR A 228 15.13 21.72 -4.49
C TYR A 228 16.59 21.30 -4.39
N GLU A 229 17.53 22.11 -4.87
CA GLU A 229 18.97 21.83 -4.75
C GLU A 229 19.42 21.76 -3.27
N TYR A 230 18.86 22.61 -2.39
CA TYR A 230 19.11 22.52 -0.95
C TYR A 230 18.58 21.21 -0.34
N VAL A 231 17.34 20.85 -0.63
CA VAL A 231 16.72 19.61 -0.11
C VAL A 231 17.46 18.39 -0.62
N LYS A 232 17.92 18.41 -1.88
CA LYS A 232 18.72 17.36 -2.50
C LYS A 232 20.06 17.19 -1.78
N ARG A 233 20.82 18.28 -1.59
CA ARG A 233 22.11 18.28 -0.87
C ARG A 233 21.97 17.84 0.58
N TRP A 234 20.87 18.20 1.25
CA TRP A 234 20.61 17.77 2.63
C TRP A 234 20.24 16.28 2.75
N ASN A 235 19.70 15.70 1.67
CA ASN A 235 19.26 14.31 1.62
C ASN A 235 20.32 13.36 1.03
N GLU A 236 21.50 13.87 0.66
CA GLU A 236 22.73 13.14 0.30
C GLU A 236 23.59 12.89 1.56
#